data_AF-A0A6C0BBQ2-F1
#
_entry.id   AF-A0A6C0BBQ2-F1
#
_cell.length_a   1.000
_cell.length_b   1.000
_cell.length_c   1.000
_cell.angle_alpha   90.00
_cell.angle_beta   90.00
_cell.angle_gamma   90.00
#
_symmetry.space_group_name_H-M   'P 1'
#
loop_
_entity.id
_entity.type
_entity.pdbx_description
1 polymer ?
#
loop_
_entity_poly.entity_id
_entity_poly.type
_entity_poly.pdbx_seq_one_letter_code
_entity_poly.pdbx_strand_id
1 'polypeptide(L)'
;MSCDLSGFTQLDFSQSQTFKTAVNTFNRIQAFDSNVSTLKHIGAINQYYYNFKDYTEKNNYIQGQLLLRQSYPTQSTIWTSVQRN
;
A
#
# COMPACT_ATOMS: atom_id res chain seq x y z
N MET A 1 19.30 -19.25 9.05
CA MET A 1 19.02 -17.82 9.22
C MET A 1 20.35 -17.10 9.08
N SER A 2 20.53 -16.27 8.05
CA SER A 2 21.74 -15.48 7.87
C SER A 2 21.38 -14.03 8.15
N CYS A 3 21.83 -13.50 9.27
CA CYS A 3 21.72 -12.07 9.59
C CYS A 3 22.95 -11.36 9.01
N ASP A 4 22.77 -10.21 8.36
CA ASP A 4 23.93 -9.36 8.05
C ASP A 4 24.34 -8.52 9.27
N LEU A 5 25.54 -7.92 9.19
CA LEU A 5 26.18 -7.15 10.27
C LEU A 5 25.38 -5.94 10.78
N SER A 6 24.26 -5.58 10.14
CA SER A 6 23.37 -4.51 10.58
C SER A 6 22.30 -4.97 11.59
N GLY A 7 22.21 -6.29 11.86
CA GLY A 7 21.16 -6.85 12.70
C GLY A 7 19.79 -6.95 12.02
N PHE A 8 19.70 -6.53 10.76
CA PHE A 8 18.52 -6.74 9.93
C PHE A 8 18.57 -8.13 9.29
N THR A 9 17.58 -8.95 9.58
CA THR A 9 17.32 -10.19 8.84
C THR A 9 16.91 -9.81 7.42
N GLN A 10 17.77 -10.08 6.44
CA GLN A 10 17.39 -9.98 5.04
C GLN A 10 16.22 -10.92 4.78
N LEU A 11 15.22 -10.43 4.03
CA LEU A 11 14.14 -11.30 3.55
C LEU A 11 14.76 -12.38 2.67
N ASP A 12 14.42 -13.63 2.93
CA ASP A 12 14.76 -14.70 1.98
C ASP A 12 14.05 -14.46 0.63
N PHE A 13 14.46 -15.19 -0.41
CA PHE A 13 13.92 -15.01 -1.75
C PHE A 13 12.39 -15.13 -1.81
N SER A 14 11.81 -16.07 -1.05
CA SER A 14 10.37 -16.30 -0.98
C SER A 14 9.67 -15.11 -0.33
N GLN A 15 10.19 -14.66 0.81
CA GLN A 15 9.69 -13.50 1.53
C GLN A 15 9.77 -12.21 0.70
N SER A 16 10.86 -12.02 -0.05
CA SER A 16 11.03 -10.89 -0.97
C SER A 16 10.00 -10.90 -2.10
N GLN A 17 9.70 -12.08 -2.66
CA GLN A 17 8.66 -12.19 -3.69
C GLN A 17 7.24 -12.01 -3.15
N THR A 18 6.95 -12.52 -1.95
CA THR A 18 5.68 -12.26 -1.29
C THR A 18 5.52 -10.76 -1.02
N PHE A 19 6.56 -10.09 -0.51
CA PHE A 19 6.57 -8.66 -0.28
C PHE A 19 6.29 -7.87 -1.58
N LYS A 20 7.06 -8.14 -2.64
CA LYS A 20 6.89 -7.46 -3.93
C LYS A 20 5.50 -7.67 -4.52
N THR A 21 5.00 -8.90 -4.49
CA THR A 21 3.64 -9.21 -4.99
C THR A 21 2.58 -8.44 -4.22
N ALA A 22 2.61 -8.50 -2.88
CA ALA A 22 1.63 -7.84 -2.04
C ALA A 22 1.65 -6.31 -2.20
N VAL A 23 2.84 -5.70 -2.20
CA VAL A 23 3.00 -4.24 -2.37
C VAL A 23 2.57 -3.78 -3.77
N ASN A 24 2.91 -4.53 -4.82
CA ASN A 24 2.48 -4.20 -6.18
C ASN A 24 0.95 -4.29 -6.33
N THR A 25 0.33 -5.34 -5.78
CA THR A 25 -1.13 -5.48 -5.76
C THR A 25 -1.78 -4.31 -5.04
N PHE A 26 -1.27 -3.94 -3.86
CA PHE A 26 -1.77 -2.79 -3.10
C PHE A 26 -1.67 -1.49 -3.90
N ASN A 27 -0.47 -1.16 -4.41
CA ASN A 27 -0.25 0.10 -5.14
C ASN A 27 -1.12 0.22 -6.37
N ARG A 28 -1.29 -0.87 -7.14
CA ARG A 28 -2.13 -0.89 -8.33
C ARG A 28 -3.60 -0.59 -8.01
N ILE A 29 -4.14 -1.24 -6.97
CA ILE A 29 -5.54 -1.06 -6.56
C ILE A 29 -5.75 0.32 -5.95
N GLN A 30 -4.84 0.78 -5.10
CA GLN A 30 -4.91 2.11 -4.49
C GLN A 30 -4.84 3.23 -5.54
N ALA A 31 -4.00 3.09 -6.56
CA ALA A 31 -3.93 4.05 -7.66
C ALA A 31 -5.25 4.07 -8.46
N PHE A 32 -5.84 2.92 -8.73
CA PHE A 32 -7.14 2.83 -9.39
C PHE A 32 -8.24 3.53 -8.57
N ASP A 33 -8.34 3.20 -7.28
CA ASP A 33 -9.37 3.77 -6.40
C ASP A 33 -9.18 5.28 -6.19
N SER A 34 -7.92 5.76 -6.12
CA SER A 34 -7.62 7.19 -6.07
C SER A 34 -8.05 7.92 -7.34
N ASN A 35 -7.84 7.32 -8.52
CA ASN A 35 -8.31 7.87 -9.78
C ASN A 35 -9.85 7.91 -9.83
N VAL A 36 -10.53 6.83 -9.43
CA VAL A 36 -11.99 6.78 -9.35
C VAL A 36 -12.53 7.84 -8.40
N SER A 37 -11.91 8.00 -7.23
CA SER A 37 -12.27 9.03 -6.26
C SER A 37 -12.14 10.44 -6.85
N THR A 38 -11.04 10.70 -7.54
CA THR A 38 -10.80 11.98 -8.24
C THR A 38 -11.86 12.23 -9.33
N LEU A 39 -12.16 11.23 -10.15
CA LEU A 39 -13.18 11.32 -11.20
C LEU A 39 -14.57 11.59 -10.62
N LYS A 40 -14.93 10.94 -9.51
CA LYS A 40 -16.21 11.20 -8.82
C LYS A 40 -16.27 12.61 -8.24
N HIS A 41 -15.17 13.10 -7.67
CA HIS A 41 -15.10 14.44 -7.10
C HIS A 41 -15.36 15.53 -8.16
N ILE A 42 -14.92 15.31 -9.40
CA ILE A 42 -15.16 16.24 -10.53
C ILE A 42 -16.49 15.99 -11.26
N GLY A 43 -17.37 15.13 -10.75
CA GLY A 43 -18.74 14.93 -11.26
C GLY A 43 -18.94 13.69 -12.15
N ALA A 44 -17.93 12.86 -12.39
CA ALA A 44 -18.09 11.59 -13.09
C ALA A 44 -18.62 10.51 -12.13
N ILE A 45 -19.93 10.54 -11.84
CA ILE A 45 -20.55 9.71 -10.80
C ILE A 45 -20.66 8.22 -11.14
N ASN A 46 -20.64 7.86 -12.43
CA ASN A 46 -20.81 6.47 -12.92
C ASN A 46 -19.53 5.61 -12.88
N GLN A 47 -18.54 6.01 -12.09
CA GLN A 47 -17.32 5.23 -11.89
C GLN A 47 -17.49 4.23 -10.74
N TYR A 48 -16.84 3.07 -10.82
CA TYR A 48 -16.88 2.04 -9.78
C TYR A 48 -15.47 1.81 -9.23
N TYR A 49 -15.38 1.57 -7.92
CA TYR A 49 -14.11 1.19 -7.30
C TYR A 49 -13.68 -0.21 -7.74
N TYR A 50 -12.41 -0.53 -7.51
CA TYR A 50 -11.82 -1.78 -7.94
C TYR A 50 -12.57 -2.98 -7.34
N ASN A 51 -12.85 -3.99 -8.17
CA ASN A 51 -13.36 -5.28 -7.72
C ASN A 51 -12.24 -6.32 -7.79
N PHE A 52 -12.02 -7.04 -6.70
CA PHE A 52 -10.99 -8.08 -6.65
C PHE A 52 -11.33 -9.23 -7.60
N LYS A 53 -10.32 -9.69 -8.34
CA LYS A 53 -10.44 -10.84 -9.24
C LYS A 53 -10.76 -12.13 -8.48
N ASP A 54 -10.06 -12.35 -7.36
CA ASP A 54 -10.18 -13.55 -6.55
C ASP A 54 -9.75 -13.28 -5.10
N TYR A 55 -9.89 -14.31 -4.26
CA TYR A 55 -9.52 -14.23 -2.85
C TYR A 55 -8.01 -14.07 -2.62
N THR A 56 -7.18 -14.59 -3.54
CA THR A 56 -5.73 -14.47 -3.47
C THR A 56 -5.30 -13.01 -3.66
N GLU A 57 -5.88 -12.31 -4.64
CA GLU A 57 -5.64 -10.89 -4.88
C GLU A 57 -6.10 -10.04 -3.70
N LYS A 58 -7.26 -10.36 -3.12
CA LYS A 58 -7.74 -9.71 -1.89
C LYS A 58 -6.74 -9.87 -0.74
N ASN A 59 -6.20 -11.08 -0.52
CA ASN A 59 -5.22 -11.31 0.54
C ASN A 59 -3.92 -10.56 0.27
N ASN A 60 -3.44 -10.54 -0.98
CA ASN A 60 -2.24 -9.78 -1.36
C ASN A 60 -2.45 -8.27 -1.14
N TYR A 61 -3.64 -7.75 -1.44
CA TYR A 61 -4.00 -6.36 -1.15
C TYR A 61 -3.94 -6.04 0.35
N ILE A 62 -4.59 -6.86 1.18
CA ILE A 62 -4.60 -6.69 2.64
C ILE A 62 -3.18 -6.79 3.21
N GLN A 63 -2.39 -7.77 2.74
CA GLN A 63 -1.01 -7.94 3.17
C GLN A 63 -0.14 -6.74 2.78
N GLY A 64 -0.29 -6.23 1.54
CA GLY A 64 0.41 -5.02 1.09
C GLY A 64 0.05 -3.79 1.92
N GLN A 65 -1.24 -3.63 2.23
CA GLN A 65 -1.72 -2.58 3.13
C GLN A 65 -1.07 -2.67 4.52
N LEU A 66 -0.99 -3.87 5.11
CA LEU A 66 -0.38 -4.07 6.42
C LEU A 66 1.12 -3.77 6.40
N LEU A 67 1.85 -4.25 5.39
CA LEU A 67 3.28 -4.02 5.23
C LEU A 67 3.60 -2.53 5.12
N LEU A 68 2.81 -1.77 4.36
CA LEU A 68 3.01 -0.34 4.15
C LEU A 68 2.48 0.53 5.31
N ARG A 69 1.46 0.06 6.02
CA ARG A 69 0.95 0.73 7.23
C ARG A 69 1.95 0.66 8.39
N GLN A 70 2.75 -0.40 8.46
CA GLN A 70 3.86 -0.50 9.42
C GLN A 70 5.02 0.45 9.09
N SER A 71 5.14 0.91 7.84
CA SER A 71 6.19 1.85 7.41
C SER A 71 5.84 3.31 7.72
N TYR A 72 4.55 3.65 7.81
CA TYR A 72 4.10 4.97 8.26
C TYR A 72 3.96 4.95 9.79
N PRO A 73 4.81 5.65 10.55
CA PRO A 73 4.60 5.77 11.98
C PRO A 73 3.24 6.42 12.20
N THR A 74 2.32 5.69 12.84
CA THR A 74 1.05 6.24 13.36
C THR A 74 1.27 7.27 14.47
N GLN A 75 2.54 7.56 14.79
CA GLN A 75 3.01 8.60 15.69
C GLN A 75 3.95 9.57 14.96
N SER A 76 3.52 10.22 13.89
CA SER A 76 4.05 11.56 13.62
C SER A 76 3.19 12.54 14.40
N THR A 77 3.59 12.83 15.64
CA THR A 77 3.07 13.95 16.43
C THR A 77 3.53 15.31 15.88
N ILE A 78 4.30 15.32 14.80
CA ILE A 78 4.75 16.53 14.12
C ILE A 78 3.65 16.96 13.14
N TRP A 79 2.57 17.53 13.68
CA TRP A 79 1.68 18.41 12.93
C TRP A 79 2.43 19.73 12.67
N THR A 80 3.37 19.76 11.73
CA THR A 80 3.87 21.04 11.22
C THR A 80 2.81 21.60 10.27
N SER A 81 2.07 22.59 10.74
CA SER A 81 1.19 23.41 9.91
C SER A 81 2.00 24.00 8.75
N VAL A 82 1.74 23.56 7.53
CA VAL A 82 2.31 24.20 6.33
C VAL A 82 1.65 25.56 6.20
N GLN A 83 2.42 26.64 6.37
CA GLN A 83 1.94 28.00 6.09
C GLN A 83 1.52 28.09 4.62
N ARG A 84 0.30 28.59 4.39
CA ARG A 84 -0.15 29.01 3.07
C ARG A 84 0.68 30.21 2.64
N ASN A 85 1.41 30.09 1.53
CA ASN A 85 1.92 31.24 0.77
C ASN A 85 0.77 31.86 -0.04
#